data_AF-A0A2E9FEC2-F1
#
_entry.id   AF-A0A2E9FEC2-F1
#
_cell.length_a   1.000
_cell.length_b   1.000
_cell.length_c   1.000
_cell.angle_alpha   90.00
_cell.angle_beta   90.00
_cell.angle_gamma   90.00
#
_symmetry.space_group_name_H-M   'P 1'
#
loop_
_entity.id
_entity.type
_entity.pdbx_description
1 polymer ?
#
loop_
_entity_poly.entity_id
_entity_poly.type
_entity_poly.pdbx_seq_one_letter_code
_entity_poly.pdbx_strand_id
1 'polypeptide(L)'
;MLNKIYLVISIPICRRNAVKLECLKESESNWRITLSKDKEPNISSLWLGEYQMKYGASLLRMGGIGGVGTGEAYRHQGFARRIMDESKAWMSNQGFDVAMLFGISNKDL
;
A
#
# COMPACT_ATOMS: atom_id res chain seq x y z
N MET A 1 -13.51 -15.50 7.45
CA MET A 1 -14.52 -14.46 7.13
C MET A 1 -13.75 -13.17 6.85
N LEU A 2 -13.53 -12.82 5.56
CA LEU A 2 -12.70 -11.68 5.17
C LEU A 2 -13.48 -10.38 5.38
N ASN A 3 -13.18 -9.65 6.46
CA ASN A 3 -13.67 -8.30 6.68
C ASN A 3 -13.00 -7.36 5.66
N LYS A 4 -13.70 -7.09 4.55
CA LYS A 4 -13.31 -6.04 3.60
C LYS A 4 -13.58 -4.68 4.23
N ILE A 5 -12.54 -3.99 4.67
CA ILE A 5 -12.63 -2.56 4.98
C ILE A 5 -12.52 -1.82 3.64
N TYR A 6 -13.64 -1.33 3.12
CA TYR A 6 -13.64 -0.47 1.94
C TYR A 6 -13.38 0.97 2.38
N LEU A 7 -12.18 1.49 2.13
CA LEU A 7 -11.96 2.93 2.06
C LEU A 7 -11.91 3.33 0.59
N VAL A 8 -13.07 3.63 0.01
CA VAL A 8 -13.17 4.18 -1.36
C VAL A 8 -13.09 5.69 -1.27
N ILE A 9 -11.89 6.25 -1.47
CA ILE A 9 -11.76 7.71 -1.66
C ILE A 9 -11.90 8.02 -3.15
N SER A 10 -13.15 8.14 -3.63
CA SER A 10 -13.42 8.74 -4.93
C SER A 10 -13.37 10.26 -4.79
N ILE A 11 -12.21 10.87 -5.04
CA ILE A 11 -12.12 12.33 -5.19
C ILE A 11 -12.42 12.67 -6.66
N PRO A 12 -13.55 13.33 -6.99
CA PRO A 12 -13.78 13.82 -8.33
C PRO A 12 -12.88 15.05 -8.53
N ILE A 13 -11.68 14.84 -9.08
CA ILE A 13 -10.92 15.96 -9.63
C ILE A 13 -11.57 16.29 -10.98
N CYS A 14 -12.15 17.48 -11.06
CA CYS A 14 -12.73 18.07 -12.27
C CYS A 14 -12.00 17.60 -13.55
N ARG A 15 -12.65 16.72 -14.33
CA ARG A 15 -12.22 16.17 -15.63
C ARG A 15 -10.90 15.37 -15.72
N ARG A 16 -10.54 14.51 -14.76
CA ARG A 16 -9.48 13.48 -14.97
C ARG A 16 -9.84 12.13 -14.35
N ASN A 17 -9.74 11.07 -15.17
CA ASN A 17 -9.95 9.63 -14.95
C ASN A 17 -10.16 9.16 -13.49
N ALA A 18 -11.19 8.33 -13.28
CA ALA A 18 -11.55 7.83 -11.96
C ALA A 18 -10.49 6.83 -11.46
N VAL A 19 -9.99 7.06 -10.24
CA VAL A 19 -9.05 6.16 -9.58
C VAL A 19 -9.72 5.60 -8.34
N LYS A 20 -9.74 4.27 -8.23
CA LYS A 20 -10.25 3.54 -7.07
C LYS A 20 -9.08 2.97 -6.29
N LEU A 21 -9.06 3.22 -4.99
CA LEU A 21 -8.09 2.64 -4.06
C LEU A 21 -8.81 1.67 -3.13
N GLU A 22 -8.20 0.52 -2.87
CA GLU A 22 -8.74 -0.50 -1.98
C GLU A 22 -7.64 -1.02 -1.05
N CYS A 23 -7.93 -1.12 0.24
CA CYS A 23 -7.05 -1.76 1.23
C CYS A 23 -7.70 -3.06 1.68
N LEU A 24 -7.18 -4.19 1.22
CA LEU A 24 -7.71 -5.52 1.47
C LEU A 24 -6.96 -6.13 2.65
N LYS A 25 -7.67 -6.57 3.69
CA LYS A 25 -7.09 -7.42 4.76
C LYS A 25 -6.97 -8.84 4.22
N GLU A 26 -5.75 -9.33 4.06
CA GLU A 26 -5.44 -10.64 3.47
C GLU A 26 -5.21 -11.69 4.58
N SER A 27 -4.75 -11.24 5.76
CA SER A 27 -4.66 -12.04 6.99
C SER A 27 -4.75 -11.14 8.23
N GLU A 28 -4.58 -11.69 9.43
CA GLU A 28 -4.58 -10.88 10.66
C GLU A 28 -3.49 -9.81 10.70
N SER A 29 -2.33 -10.08 10.10
CA SER A 29 -1.16 -9.20 10.09
C SER A 29 -0.73 -8.79 8.68
N ASN A 30 -1.52 -9.04 7.63
CA ASN A 30 -1.18 -8.63 6.28
C ASN A 30 -2.35 -7.98 5.55
N TRP A 31 -2.02 -6.93 4.81
CA TRP A 31 -2.92 -6.19 3.95
C TRP A 31 -2.29 -5.98 2.58
N ARG A 32 -3.13 -5.70 1.61
CA ARG A 32 -2.73 -5.30 0.28
C ARG A 32 -3.47 -4.04 -0.11
N ILE A 33 -2.74 -3.02 -0.53
CA ILE A 33 -3.34 -1.84 -1.13
C ILE A 33 -3.27 -2.03 -2.65
N THR A 34 -4.39 -1.80 -3.32
CA THR A 34 -4.49 -1.83 -4.78
C THR A 34 -5.06 -0.52 -5.29
N LEU A 35 -4.59 -0.11 -6.46
CA LEU A 35 -5.05 1.05 -7.19
C LEU A 35 -5.56 0.57 -8.55
N SER A 36 -6.80 0.92 -8.87
CA SER A 36 -7.47 0.61 -10.13
C SER A 36 -7.85 1.92 -10.82
N LYS A 37 -7.80 1.95 -12.14
CA LYS A 37 -8.13 3.13 -12.94
C LYS A 37 -9.19 2.78 -13.97
N ASP A 38 -10.27 3.55 -13.99
CA ASP A 38 -11.42 3.31 -14.88
C ASP A 38 -11.93 1.86 -14.78
N LYS A 39 -11.77 1.05 -15.83
CA LYS A 39 -12.16 -0.39 -15.84
C LYS A 39 -10.97 -1.33 -15.64
N GLU A 40 -9.76 -0.81 -15.46
CA GLU A 40 -8.56 -1.62 -15.31
C GLU A 40 -8.21 -1.82 -13.84
N PRO A 41 -8.36 -3.06 -13.33
CA PRO A 41 -8.08 -3.36 -11.94
C PRO A 41 -6.58 -3.47 -11.69
N ASN A 42 -6.15 -3.12 -10.48
CA ASN A 42 -4.82 -3.43 -9.97
C ASN A 42 -3.66 -2.92 -10.84
N ILE A 43 -3.76 -1.68 -11.31
CA ILE A 43 -2.70 -1.03 -12.09
C ILE A 43 -1.45 -0.69 -11.26
N SER A 44 -1.62 -0.58 -9.93
CA SER A 44 -0.51 -0.50 -8.98
C SER A 44 -0.91 -1.14 -7.65
N SER A 45 0.04 -1.81 -6.99
CA SER A 45 -0.19 -2.47 -5.71
C SER A 45 1.03 -2.43 -4.80
N LEU A 46 0.79 -2.62 -3.50
CA LEU A 46 1.81 -2.99 -2.53
C LEU A 46 1.22 -3.87 -1.43
N TRP A 47 2.09 -4.58 -0.72
CA TRP A 47 1.78 -5.36 0.47
C TRP A 47 2.22 -4.62 1.72
N LEU A 48 1.42 -4.76 2.77
CA LEU A 48 1.70 -4.30 4.13
C LEU A 48 1.68 -5.51 5.06
N GLY A 49 2.76 -5.73 5.80
CA GLY A 49 2.83 -6.72 6.86
C GLY A 49 3.04 -6.05 8.21
N GLU A 50 2.45 -6.60 9.26
CA GLU A 50 2.70 -6.16 10.64
C GLU A 50 3.83 -6.98 11.27
N TYR A 51 4.79 -6.27 11.86
CA TYR A 51 5.93 -6.83 12.55
C TYR A 51 6.18 -6.10 13.87
N GLN A 52 7.03 -6.70 14.70
CA GLN A 52 7.55 -6.08 15.91
C GLN A 52 9.04 -5.77 15.70
N MET A 53 9.43 -4.51 15.89
CA MET A 53 10.81 -4.06 15.76
C MET A 53 11.33 -3.61 17.12
N LYS A 54 12.49 -4.14 17.54
CA LYS A 54 13.20 -3.60 18.70
C LYS A 54 14.02 -2.38 18.31
N TYR A 55 13.87 -1.29 19.05
CA TYR A 55 14.68 -0.08 18.91
C TYR A 55 15.10 0.41 20.29
N GLY A 56 16.38 0.17 20.64
CA GLY A 56 16.86 0.35 22.01
C GLY A 56 16.09 -0.52 23.00
N ALA A 57 15.48 0.10 24.02
CA ALA A 57 14.63 -0.57 25.01
C ALA A 57 13.15 -0.66 24.59
N SER A 58 12.76 -0.06 23.46
CA SER A 58 11.38 0.00 22.99
C SER A 58 11.05 -1.14 22.02
N LEU A 59 9.80 -1.61 22.06
CA LEU A 59 9.21 -2.50 21.06
C LEU A 59 8.21 -1.68 20.23
N LEU A 60 8.47 -1.56 18.93
CA LEU A 60 7.69 -0.77 17.99
C LEU A 60 6.83 -1.69 17.13
N ARG A 61 5.57 -1.30 16.90
CA ARG A 61 4.69 -1.91 15.91
C ARG A 61 5.06 -1.38 14.53
N MET A 62 5.76 -2.19 13.75
CA MET A 62 6.34 -1.83 12.48
C MET A 62 5.48 -2.31 11.30
N GLY A 63 5.22 -1.41 10.35
CA GLY A 63 4.59 -1.73 9.08
C GLY A 63 5.63 -2.05 8.02
N GLY A 64 5.68 -3.28 7.55
CA GLY A 64 6.54 -3.73 6.46
C GLY A 64 5.88 -3.49 5.11
N ILE A 65 6.49 -2.69 4.24
CA ILE A 65 6.06 -2.46 2.86
C ILE A 65 6.85 -3.38 1.94
N GLY A 66 6.17 -4.14 1.09
CA GLY A 66 6.80 -5.00 0.10
C GLY A 66 6.00 -5.12 -1.20
N GLY A 67 6.59 -5.73 -2.22
CA GLY A 67 5.90 -6.02 -3.49
C GLY A 67 5.31 -4.79 -4.18
N VAL A 68 5.94 -3.63 -4.02
CA VAL A 68 5.51 -2.38 -4.66
C VAL A 68 5.67 -2.54 -6.17
N GLY A 69 4.56 -2.39 -6.90
CA GLY A 69 4.55 -2.58 -8.35
C GLY A 69 3.55 -1.67 -9.04
N THR A 70 3.89 -1.27 -10.25
CA THR A 70 3.00 -0.56 -11.18
C THR A 70 3.11 -1.23 -12.54
N GLY A 71 1.97 -1.54 -13.16
CA GLY A 71 1.90 -2.10 -14.51
C GLY A 71 2.64 -1.22 -15.51
N GLU A 72 3.29 -1.82 -16.50
CA GLU A 72 4.20 -1.11 -17.41
C GLU A 72 3.57 0.09 -18.11
N ALA A 73 2.34 -0.08 -18.63
CA ALA A 73 1.54 0.97 -19.25
C ALA A 73 1.18 2.14 -18.32
N TYR A 74 1.38 1.96 -17.00
CA TYR A 74 1.03 2.91 -15.94
C TYR A 74 2.24 3.49 -15.21
N ARG A 75 3.46 3.09 -15.60
CA ARG A 75 4.70 3.64 -15.02
C ARG A 75 4.86 5.12 -15.39
N HIS A 76 5.65 5.82 -14.59
CA HIS A 76 5.95 7.26 -14.74
C HIS A 76 4.73 8.21 -14.67
N GLN A 77 3.56 7.71 -14.26
CA GLN A 77 2.32 8.49 -14.10
C GLN A 77 1.99 8.82 -12.64
N GLY A 78 2.89 8.52 -11.70
CA GLY A 78 2.72 8.84 -10.28
C GLY A 78 1.90 7.84 -9.45
N PHE A 79 1.41 6.74 -10.03
CA PHE A 79 0.62 5.74 -9.28
C PHE A 79 1.40 5.06 -8.15
N ALA A 80 2.69 4.77 -8.36
CA ALA A 80 3.57 4.26 -7.30
C ALA A 80 3.71 5.26 -6.13
N ARG A 81 3.82 6.56 -6.42
CA ARG A 81 3.86 7.60 -5.37
C ARG A 81 2.53 7.64 -4.62
N ARG A 82 1.42 7.65 -5.36
CA ARG A 82 0.08 7.67 -4.76
C ARG A 82 -0.13 6.49 -3.80
N ILE A 83 0.18 5.27 -4.22
CA ILE A 83 -0.03 4.11 -3.36
C ILE A 83 0.90 4.09 -2.13
N MET A 84 2.11 4.64 -2.24
CA MET A 84 3.02 4.82 -1.11
C MET A 84 2.56 5.91 -0.14
N ASP A 85 1.96 6.99 -0.62
CA ASP A 85 1.39 8.04 0.24
C ASP A 85 0.18 7.52 1.02
N GLU A 86 -0.66 6.74 0.36
CA GLU A 86 -1.85 6.11 0.94
C GLU A 86 -1.48 5.03 1.95
N SER A 87 -0.42 4.25 1.71
CA SER A 87 0.05 3.25 2.67
C SER A 87 0.57 3.88 3.96
N LYS A 88 1.31 4.98 3.86
CA LYS A 88 1.75 5.76 5.03
C LYS A 88 0.57 6.30 5.82
N ALA A 89 -0.40 6.92 5.14
CA ALA A 89 -1.58 7.48 5.78
C ALA A 89 -2.40 6.38 6.48
N TRP A 90 -2.60 5.26 5.81
CA TRP A 90 -3.30 4.11 6.39
C TRP A 90 -2.57 3.56 7.61
N MET A 91 -1.26 3.30 7.54
CA MET A 91 -0.48 2.80 8.67
C MET A 91 -0.48 3.77 9.85
N SER A 92 -0.36 5.08 9.60
CA SER A 92 -0.45 6.10 10.64
C SER A 92 -1.82 6.06 11.35
N ASN A 93 -2.92 5.96 10.59
CA ASN A 93 -4.27 5.83 11.13
C ASN A 93 -4.51 4.52 11.91
N GLN A 94 -3.76 3.45 11.58
CA GLN A 94 -3.83 2.18 12.29
C GLN A 94 -2.93 2.14 13.54
N GLY A 95 -2.14 3.19 13.81
CA GLY A 95 -1.24 3.24 14.97
C GLY A 95 0.02 2.40 14.82
N PHE A 96 0.56 2.29 13.60
CA PHE A 96 1.94 1.82 13.41
C PHE A 96 2.92 2.93 13.80
N ASP A 97 4.00 2.56 14.46
CA ASP A 97 5.02 3.52 14.95
C ASP A 97 6.02 3.89 13.83
N VAL A 98 6.32 2.92 12.97
CA VAL A 98 7.34 3.05 11.93
C VAL A 98 7.00 2.19 10.72
N ALA A 99 7.45 2.62 9.54
CA ALA A 99 7.36 1.85 8.31
C ALA A 99 8.76 1.43 7.83
N MET A 100 8.87 0.19 7.34
CA MET A 100 10.09 -0.33 6.72
C MET A 100 9.78 -0.80 5.30
N LEU A 101 10.54 -0.30 4.32
CA LEU A 101 10.43 -0.76 2.94
C LEU A 101 11.42 -1.90 2.70
N PHE A 102 10.89 -3.08 2.36
CA PHE A 102 11.71 -4.21 1.93
C PHE A 102 12.05 -4.06 0.45
N GLY A 103 13.36 -3.90 0.19
CA GLY A 103 13.89 -3.78 -1.16
C GLY A 103 13.60 -5.01 -2.01
N ILE A 104 13.54 -4.81 -3.32
CA ILE A 104 13.46 -5.91 -4.29
C ILE A 104 14.87 -6.49 -4.43
N SER A 105 14.99 -7.80 -4.25
CA SER A 105 16.26 -8.50 -4.44
C SER A 105 16.74 -8.33 -5.88
N ASN A 106 17.97 -7.84 -6.04
CA ASN A 106 18.67 -7.90 -7.31
C ASN A 106 19.29 -9.30 -7.38
N LYS A 107 18.74 -10.20 -8.20
CA LYS A 107 19.18 -11.61 -8.25
C LYS A 107 20.56 -11.82 -8.91
N ASP A 108 21.27 -10.73 -9.22
CA ASP A 108 22.51 -10.71 -10.00
C ASP A 108 23.73 -10.17 -9.21
N LEU A 109 23.71 -10.23 -7.86
CA LEU A 109 24.85 -9.91 -6.99
C LEU A 109 25.33 -11.15 -6.24
#